data_AF-A0A0U4W1L2-F1
#
_entry.id   AF-A0A0U4W1L2-F1
#
_cell.length_a   1.000
_cell.length_b   1.000
_cell.length_c   1.000
_cell.angle_alpha   90.00
_cell.angle_beta   90.00
_cell.angle_gamma   90.00
#
_symmetry.space_group_name_H-M   'P 1'
#
loop_
_entity.id
_entity.type
_entity.pdbx_description
1 polymer ?
#
loop_
_entity_poly.entity_id
_entity_poly.type
_entity_poly.pdbx_seq_one_letter_code
_entity_poly.pdbx_strand_id
1 'polypeptide(L)'
;MSLVSPLKAEKLSQLLSIYLSKKYNITISDKITPFEETTESLLEKGNEAIPTIYMERIILENYKDNFYSERLLQMLLSVEPLPGYIFQFKYVPPQNYPFFKISEKLYFYPLFFGNTKELFIELWRKNRSFKSFFIELEKNYSFSGLLSQLKLVTELSFTRFNHRARESLQEIQKIWDEGMLRGWISAFKKPSSLLFVCNRALPENFNGFSGRIHSKEGSLNYYIFEKADLEKIRSQLKGFSGTIGIVTFEKWKEEPFKRFNPLLLGFAVYEHARRAGLKFHLLDGFTLHVLADLYYEWEDLGRALNIYELARAFTLQPIELALSEASIYYAFSELEKAEKTLRGKLCGCVKEDPRIHYNLGIIYKEKGEKEKAEYHLYKAYLLEEENPLFRKDLLKFFWDEGRWEEMEAILTKVKNFTKIDKIFLGKLSFLKKDYAKALTYLKEIIDSPERDGESLYFLAWLYLYYKRDLSAADLFLKEAKHQLSRGAYEKLVEEFGLPR
;
A
#
# COMPACT_ATOMS: atom_id res chain seq x y z
N MET A 1 -37.21 22.26 -19.91
CA MET A 1 -35.98 23.01 -20.18
C MET A 1 -35.27 23.35 -18.87
N SER A 2 -34.29 22.51 -18.48
CA SER A 2 -32.97 22.98 -18.04
C SER A 2 -32.01 21.87 -18.44
N LEU A 3 -31.33 22.08 -19.56
CA LEU A 3 -30.33 21.16 -20.09
C LEU A 3 -29.22 21.00 -19.05
N VAL A 4 -29.20 19.84 -18.40
CA VAL A 4 -28.01 19.41 -17.65
C VAL A 4 -26.91 19.25 -18.69
N SER A 5 -25.88 20.09 -18.55
CA SER A 5 -24.68 20.09 -19.39
C SER A 5 -24.12 18.67 -19.56
N PRO A 6 -23.93 18.18 -20.81
CA PRO A 6 -23.31 16.90 -21.09
C PRO A 6 -21.79 17.05 -21.00
N LEU A 7 -21.26 17.16 -19.78
CA LEU A 7 -19.82 17.19 -19.55
C LEU A 7 -19.47 16.29 -18.36
N LYS A 8 -19.16 15.03 -18.72
CA LYS A 8 -18.30 14.01 -18.05
C LYS A 8 -18.72 12.55 -18.28
N ALA A 9 -19.49 12.25 -19.33
CA ALA A 9 -19.74 10.86 -19.75
C ALA A 9 -18.49 10.12 -20.28
N GLU A 10 -17.40 10.83 -20.62
CA GLU A 10 -16.23 10.27 -21.31
C GLU A 10 -15.35 9.30 -20.48
N LYS A 11 -15.43 9.29 -19.14
CA LYS A 11 -14.56 8.39 -18.31
C LYS A 11 -15.25 7.13 -17.79
N LEU A 12 -16.57 7.04 -17.91
CA LEU A 12 -17.37 6.07 -17.16
C LEU A 12 -17.75 4.82 -17.96
N SER A 13 -17.37 4.76 -19.24
CA SER A 13 -17.34 3.53 -20.04
C SER A 13 -16.03 2.77 -19.79
N GLN A 14 -14.89 3.44 -19.87
CA GLN A 14 -13.61 2.77 -20.14
C GLN A 14 -13.24 1.67 -19.14
N LEU A 15 -13.35 1.88 -17.82
CA LEU A 15 -12.88 0.86 -16.86
C LEU A 15 -13.77 -0.40 -16.84
N LEU A 16 -15.09 -0.23 -16.87
CA LEU A 16 -16.02 -1.36 -16.95
C LEU A 16 -15.94 -2.02 -18.33
N SER A 17 -15.85 -1.23 -19.40
CA SER A 17 -15.68 -1.70 -20.77
C SER A 17 -14.38 -2.48 -20.97
N ILE A 18 -13.26 -2.01 -20.39
CA ILE A 18 -11.98 -2.74 -20.38
C ILE A 18 -12.13 -4.08 -19.67
N TYR A 19 -12.82 -4.12 -18.53
CA TYR A 19 -13.10 -5.37 -17.82
C TYR A 19 -13.93 -6.34 -18.69
N LEU A 20 -15.06 -5.87 -19.24
CA LEU A 20 -15.95 -6.70 -20.05
C LEU A 20 -15.29 -7.19 -21.35
N SER A 21 -14.50 -6.33 -21.99
CA SER A 21 -13.71 -6.67 -23.17
C SER A 21 -12.66 -7.72 -22.87
N LYS A 22 -11.83 -7.50 -21.84
CA LYS A 22 -10.77 -8.44 -21.47
C LYS A 22 -11.32 -9.80 -21.03
N LYS A 23 -12.47 -9.80 -20.36
CA LYS A 23 -12.97 -11.00 -19.70
C LYS A 23 -13.96 -11.81 -20.53
N TYR A 24 -14.85 -11.13 -21.25
CA TYR A 24 -15.93 -11.78 -22.00
C TYR A 24 -15.80 -11.54 -23.51
N ASN A 25 -14.72 -10.91 -23.97
CA ASN A 25 -14.49 -10.55 -25.37
C ASN A 25 -15.61 -9.65 -25.93
N ILE A 26 -16.15 -8.75 -25.09
CA ILE A 26 -17.22 -7.81 -25.45
C ILE A 26 -16.63 -6.41 -25.64
N THR A 27 -16.63 -5.90 -26.86
CA THR A 27 -16.18 -4.52 -27.15
C THR A 27 -17.34 -3.56 -27.08
N ILE A 28 -17.23 -2.52 -26.26
CA ILE A 28 -18.26 -1.51 -25.98
C ILE A 28 -17.74 -0.15 -26.49
N SER A 29 -18.62 0.69 -27.04
CA SER A 29 -18.27 2.05 -27.46
C SER A 29 -17.73 2.88 -26.28
N ASP A 30 -16.63 3.60 -26.52
CA ASP A 30 -16.06 4.56 -25.58
C ASP A 30 -16.96 5.78 -25.36
N LYS A 31 -17.85 6.07 -26.32
CA LYS A 31 -18.83 7.14 -26.24
C LYS A 31 -20.19 6.57 -25.92
N ILE A 32 -20.61 6.76 -24.69
CA ILE A 32 -21.99 6.55 -24.27
C ILE A 32 -22.78 7.83 -24.65
N THR A 33 -23.19 7.93 -25.91
CA THR A 33 -24.18 8.92 -26.34
C THR A 33 -25.60 8.36 -26.11
N PRO A 34 -26.61 9.18 -25.77
CA PRO A 34 -28.00 8.77 -25.97
C PRO A 34 -28.13 8.32 -27.43
N PHE A 35 -28.59 7.09 -27.65
CA PHE A 35 -28.65 6.52 -29.00
C PHE A 35 -29.52 7.39 -29.92
N GLU A 36 -28.98 7.80 -31.06
CA GLU A 36 -29.74 8.49 -32.12
C GLU A 36 -30.69 7.53 -32.85
N GLU A 37 -30.37 6.23 -32.85
CA GLU A 37 -31.16 5.17 -33.49
C GLU A 37 -31.91 4.30 -32.44
N THR A 38 -33.12 3.85 -32.78
CA THR A 38 -33.91 2.99 -31.89
C THR A 38 -33.35 1.57 -31.84
N THR A 39 -33.69 0.81 -30.79
CA THR A 39 -33.31 -0.62 -30.69
C THR A 39 -33.78 -1.40 -31.90
N GLU A 40 -34.99 -1.09 -32.41
CA GLU A 40 -35.53 -1.76 -33.59
C GLU A 40 -34.67 -1.53 -34.84
N SER A 41 -34.24 -0.29 -35.06
CA SER A 41 -33.40 0.07 -36.22
C SER A 41 -32.03 -0.63 -36.20
N LEU A 42 -31.48 -0.88 -35.00
CA LEU A 42 -30.20 -1.57 -34.85
C LEU A 42 -30.32 -3.10 -35.03
N LEU A 43 -31.45 -3.69 -34.64
CA LEU A 43 -31.73 -5.12 -34.83
C LEU A 43 -31.84 -5.49 -36.31
N GLU A 44 -32.25 -4.56 -37.16
CA GLU A 44 -32.34 -4.74 -38.62
C GLU A 44 -30.97 -4.74 -39.32
N LYS A 45 -29.92 -4.21 -38.69
CA LYS A 45 -28.59 -4.02 -39.30
C LYS A 45 -27.62 -5.20 -39.13
N GLY A 46 -28.03 -6.29 -38.48
CA GLY A 46 -27.29 -7.56 -38.42
C GLY A 46 -27.10 -8.13 -37.01
N ASN A 47 -27.13 -9.47 -36.91
CA ASN A 47 -27.19 -10.20 -35.64
C ASN A 47 -25.94 -10.09 -34.75
N GLU A 48 -24.78 -9.80 -35.32
CA GLU A 48 -23.49 -9.84 -34.60
C GLU A 48 -23.32 -8.68 -33.59
N ALA A 49 -23.99 -7.54 -33.82
CA ALA A 49 -23.90 -6.36 -32.93
C ALA A 49 -24.89 -6.40 -31.76
N ILE A 50 -25.89 -7.29 -31.80
CA ILE A 50 -27.01 -7.34 -30.86
C ILE A 50 -26.55 -7.47 -29.39
N PRO A 51 -25.65 -8.41 -29.02
CA PRO A 51 -25.22 -8.57 -27.64
C PRO A 51 -24.54 -7.32 -27.07
N THR A 52 -23.72 -6.66 -27.88
CA THR A 52 -23.04 -5.41 -27.52
C THR A 52 -24.02 -4.28 -27.26
N ILE A 53 -25.02 -4.10 -28.13
CA ILE A 53 -26.06 -3.07 -27.98
C ILE A 53 -26.87 -3.29 -26.70
N TYR A 54 -27.25 -4.54 -26.41
CA TYR A 54 -27.96 -4.86 -25.16
C TYR A 54 -27.10 -4.56 -23.93
N MET A 55 -25.81 -4.90 -23.95
CA MET A 55 -24.89 -4.62 -22.85
C MET A 55 -24.71 -3.11 -22.62
N GLU A 56 -24.56 -2.32 -23.69
CA GLU A 56 -24.48 -0.86 -23.60
C GLU A 56 -25.72 -0.26 -22.95
N ARG A 57 -26.91 -0.69 -23.39
CA ARG A 57 -28.19 -0.26 -22.82
C ARG A 57 -28.31 -0.64 -21.35
N ILE A 58 -27.97 -1.87 -20.99
CA ILE A 58 -27.98 -2.32 -19.59
C ILE A 58 -27.06 -1.45 -18.73
N ILE A 59 -25.85 -1.11 -19.19
CA ILE A 59 -24.94 -0.26 -18.44
C ILE A 59 -25.54 1.14 -18.26
N LEU A 60 -26.06 1.73 -19.35
CA LEU A 60 -26.69 3.05 -19.36
C LEU A 60 -27.89 3.16 -18.40
N GLU A 61 -28.80 2.20 -18.46
CA GLU A 61 -29.98 2.14 -17.59
C GLU A 61 -29.62 1.97 -16.11
N ASN A 62 -28.44 1.43 -15.84
CA ASN A 62 -27.94 1.16 -14.50
C ASN A 62 -26.85 2.12 -14.06
N TYR A 63 -26.76 3.29 -14.70
CA TYR A 63 -25.77 4.30 -14.38
C TYR A 63 -26.41 5.66 -14.12
N LYS A 64 -26.26 6.17 -12.90
CA LYS A 64 -26.88 7.44 -12.47
C LYS A 64 -26.03 8.15 -11.42
N ASP A 65 -25.92 9.48 -11.52
CA ASP A 65 -25.21 10.34 -10.55
C ASP A 65 -23.75 9.90 -10.29
N ASN A 66 -23.10 9.44 -11.35
CA ASN A 66 -21.82 8.74 -11.40
C ASN A 66 -21.65 7.43 -10.62
N PHE A 67 -22.74 6.77 -10.29
CA PHE A 67 -22.72 5.46 -9.66
C PHE A 67 -23.43 4.41 -10.52
N TYR A 68 -22.86 3.20 -10.55
CA TYR A 68 -23.55 2.04 -11.07
C TYR A 68 -24.56 1.54 -10.05
N SER A 69 -25.68 1.01 -10.52
CA SER A 69 -26.74 0.49 -9.66
C SER A 69 -26.36 -0.85 -9.01
N GLU A 70 -27.01 -1.17 -7.90
CA GLU A 70 -26.95 -2.51 -7.30
C GLU A 70 -27.44 -3.59 -8.27
N ARG A 71 -28.41 -3.28 -9.14
CA ARG A 71 -28.91 -4.22 -10.15
C ARG A 71 -27.80 -4.67 -11.12
N LEU A 72 -26.98 -3.75 -11.61
CA LEU A 72 -25.84 -4.10 -12.47
C LEU A 72 -24.79 -4.90 -11.69
N LEU A 73 -24.53 -4.55 -10.43
CA LEU A 73 -23.66 -5.33 -9.56
C LEU A 73 -24.15 -6.78 -9.44
N GLN A 74 -25.44 -7.00 -9.17
CA GLN A 74 -26.04 -8.32 -9.03
C GLN A 74 -25.95 -9.14 -10.33
N MET A 75 -26.07 -8.49 -11.49
CA MET A 75 -25.87 -9.15 -12.78
C MET A 75 -24.42 -9.64 -12.94
N LEU A 76 -23.43 -8.81 -12.63
CA LEU A 76 -22.02 -9.21 -12.67
C LEU A 76 -21.72 -10.33 -11.67
N LEU A 77 -22.22 -10.22 -10.44
CA LEU A 77 -22.04 -11.23 -9.40
C LEU A 77 -22.69 -12.57 -9.73
N SER A 78 -23.69 -12.57 -10.63
CA SER A 78 -24.31 -13.80 -11.11
C SER A 78 -23.40 -14.64 -12.02
N VAL A 79 -22.37 -14.00 -12.58
CA VAL A 79 -21.34 -14.66 -13.39
C VAL A 79 -20.22 -15.17 -12.48
N GLU A 80 -19.77 -14.35 -11.54
CA GLU A 80 -18.66 -14.70 -10.65
C GLU A 80 -18.52 -13.76 -9.44
N PRO A 81 -17.79 -14.18 -8.39
CA PRO A 81 -17.39 -13.31 -7.30
C PRO A 81 -16.47 -12.16 -7.76
N LEU A 82 -16.63 -11.00 -7.14
CA LEU A 82 -15.83 -9.81 -7.45
C LEU A 82 -15.01 -9.38 -6.24
N PRO A 83 -13.66 -9.40 -6.31
CA PRO A 83 -12.83 -8.85 -5.25
C PRO A 83 -12.88 -7.32 -5.28
N GLY A 84 -12.99 -6.70 -4.11
CA GLY A 84 -13.07 -5.25 -3.99
C GLY A 84 -13.19 -4.77 -2.55
N TYR A 85 -13.55 -3.50 -2.40
CA TYR A 85 -13.77 -2.87 -1.11
C TYR A 85 -15.21 -2.42 -0.97
N ILE A 86 -15.82 -2.77 0.16
CA ILE A 86 -17.05 -2.13 0.61
C ILE A 86 -16.67 -0.84 1.32
N PHE A 87 -17.33 0.24 0.94
CA PHE A 87 -17.19 1.55 1.55
C PHE A 87 -18.49 1.96 2.22
N GLN A 88 -18.35 2.54 3.41
CA GLN A 88 -19.39 3.30 4.07
C GLN A 88 -18.99 4.78 4.09
N PHE A 89 -19.83 5.61 3.51
CA PHE A 89 -19.69 7.06 3.53
C PHE A 89 -20.84 7.73 4.29
N LYS A 90 -20.54 8.87 4.94
CA LYS A 90 -21.55 9.76 5.54
C LYS A 90 -21.97 10.91 4.61
N TYR A 91 -21.44 10.93 3.40
CA TYR A 91 -21.59 11.97 2.39
C TYR A 91 -21.53 11.29 1.01
N VAL A 92 -21.81 12.04 -0.06
CA VAL A 92 -21.73 11.51 -1.43
C VAL A 92 -20.27 11.21 -1.82
N PRO A 93 -19.91 9.98 -2.21
CA PRO A 93 -18.53 9.62 -2.55
C PRO A 93 -17.92 10.52 -3.62
N PRO A 94 -16.58 10.56 -3.74
CA PRO A 94 -15.93 11.32 -4.80
C PRO A 94 -16.39 10.86 -6.18
N GLN A 95 -16.89 11.82 -6.96
CA GLN A 95 -17.57 11.61 -8.24
C GLN A 95 -16.61 11.26 -9.40
N ASN A 96 -15.31 11.33 -9.16
CA ASN A 96 -14.25 10.96 -10.08
C ASN A 96 -13.93 9.45 -10.07
N TYR A 97 -14.54 8.67 -9.18
CA TYR A 97 -14.39 7.21 -9.14
C TYR A 97 -15.76 6.54 -9.35
N PRO A 98 -15.84 5.53 -10.22
CA PRO A 98 -17.05 4.73 -10.37
C PRO A 98 -17.22 3.83 -9.14
N PHE A 99 -18.37 3.91 -8.48
CA PHE A 99 -18.77 2.92 -7.47
C PHE A 99 -20.05 2.23 -7.89
N PHE A 100 -20.24 0.99 -7.44
CA PHE A 100 -21.56 0.39 -7.36
C PHE A 100 -22.24 0.87 -6.07
N LYS A 101 -23.42 1.49 -6.19
CA LYS A 101 -24.22 1.94 -5.06
C LYS A 101 -25.11 0.78 -4.58
N ILE A 102 -24.82 0.25 -3.40
CA ILE A 102 -25.61 -0.80 -2.73
C ILE A 102 -26.75 -0.18 -1.94
N SER A 103 -26.50 0.92 -1.23
CA SER A 103 -27.54 1.66 -0.51
C SER A 103 -27.19 3.15 -0.43
N GLU A 104 -27.95 3.94 0.33
CA GLU A 104 -27.66 5.37 0.50
C GLU A 104 -26.25 5.65 1.03
N LYS A 105 -25.70 4.76 1.87
CA LYS A 105 -24.41 4.95 2.54
C LYS A 105 -23.39 3.89 2.19
N LEU A 106 -23.78 2.81 1.50
CA LEU A 106 -22.91 1.70 1.15
C LEU A 106 -22.63 1.65 -0.33
N TYR A 107 -21.36 1.49 -0.63
CA TYR A 107 -20.82 1.46 -1.98
C TYR A 107 -19.83 0.32 -2.10
N PHE A 108 -19.71 -0.26 -3.29
CA PHE A 108 -18.71 -1.28 -3.61
C PHE A 108 -17.80 -0.78 -4.72
N TYR A 109 -16.50 -0.96 -4.50
CA TYR A 109 -15.45 -0.61 -5.44
C TYR A 109 -14.65 -1.86 -5.80
N PRO A 110 -14.92 -2.51 -6.95
CA PRO A 110 -14.17 -3.69 -7.37
C PRO A 110 -12.74 -3.35 -7.79
N LEU A 111 -11.82 -4.29 -7.59
CA LEU A 111 -10.41 -4.11 -7.93
C LEU A 111 -10.16 -3.90 -9.43
N PHE A 112 -11.05 -4.40 -10.30
CA PHE A 112 -10.88 -4.25 -11.75
C PHE A 112 -11.03 -2.81 -12.24
N PHE A 113 -11.58 -1.90 -11.43
CA PHE A 113 -11.54 -0.46 -11.73
C PHE A 113 -10.12 0.14 -11.60
N GLY A 114 -9.17 -0.58 -11.02
CA GLY A 114 -7.82 -0.06 -10.77
C GLY A 114 -7.85 1.08 -9.76
N ASN A 115 -6.81 1.92 -9.76
CA ASN A 115 -6.71 3.18 -9.00
C ASN A 115 -7.11 3.14 -7.51
N THR A 116 -7.08 1.95 -6.89
CA THR A 116 -7.60 1.75 -5.53
C THR A 116 -6.74 2.50 -4.52
N LYS A 117 -5.41 2.52 -4.74
CA LYS A 117 -4.46 3.22 -3.88
C LYS A 117 -4.71 4.74 -3.94
N GLU A 118 -4.91 5.27 -5.13
CA GLU A 118 -5.18 6.67 -5.43
C GLU A 118 -6.50 7.13 -4.79
N LEU A 119 -7.54 6.29 -4.86
CA LEU A 119 -8.81 6.52 -4.17
C LEU A 119 -8.62 6.69 -2.66
N PHE A 120 -7.93 5.76 -2.00
CA PHE A 120 -7.69 5.84 -0.56
C PHE A 120 -6.85 7.07 -0.18
N ILE A 121 -5.77 7.34 -0.93
CA ILE A 121 -4.93 8.53 -0.75
C ILE A 121 -5.77 9.81 -0.87
N GLU A 122 -6.64 9.91 -1.87
CA GLU A 122 -7.50 11.08 -2.02
C GLU A 122 -8.45 11.26 -0.84
N LEU A 123 -9.04 10.17 -0.35
CA LEU A 123 -9.97 10.19 0.79
C LEU A 123 -9.27 10.63 2.08
N TRP A 124 -8.08 10.09 2.36
CA TRP A 124 -7.28 10.47 3.54
C TRP A 124 -6.79 11.90 3.47
N ARG A 125 -6.24 12.32 2.32
CA ARG A 125 -5.73 13.68 2.11
C ARG A 125 -6.81 14.74 2.29
N LYS A 126 -8.04 14.47 1.82
CA LYS A 126 -9.20 15.37 2.00
C LYS A 126 -9.82 15.27 3.41
N ASN A 127 -9.21 14.51 4.32
CA ASN A 127 -9.70 14.22 5.68
C ASN A 127 -11.18 13.81 5.70
N ARG A 128 -11.60 13.01 4.71
CA ARG A 128 -13.00 12.61 4.60
C ARG A 128 -13.30 11.41 5.50
N SER A 129 -14.45 11.42 6.16
CA SER A 129 -14.85 10.32 7.03
C SER A 129 -15.41 9.14 6.21
N PHE A 130 -14.68 8.04 6.17
CA PHE A 130 -15.13 6.78 5.57
C PHE A 130 -14.68 5.57 6.39
N LYS A 131 -15.35 4.45 6.15
CA LYS A 131 -14.95 3.12 6.62
C LYS A 131 -14.95 2.17 5.43
N SER A 132 -13.99 1.27 5.38
CA SER A 132 -13.95 0.28 4.32
C SER A 132 -13.32 -1.03 4.75
N PHE A 133 -13.71 -2.10 4.07
CA PHE A 133 -13.07 -3.40 4.21
C PHE A 133 -13.03 -4.14 2.88
N PHE A 134 -11.97 -4.94 2.71
CA PHE A 134 -11.81 -5.81 1.57
C PHE A 134 -12.73 -7.03 1.67
N ILE A 135 -13.33 -7.42 0.55
CA ILE A 135 -14.16 -8.61 0.42
C ILE A 135 -14.08 -9.16 -1.01
N GLU A 136 -14.19 -10.47 -1.14
CA GLU A 136 -14.60 -11.12 -2.38
C GLU A 136 -16.12 -11.23 -2.34
N LEU A 137 -16.80 -10.30 -3.02
CA LEU A 137 -18.25 -10.16 -2.95
C LEU A 137 -18.90 -11.24 -3.81
N GLU A 138 -19.81 -12.02 -3.23
CA GLU A 138 -20.54 -13.10 -3.91
C GLU A 138 -21.99 -12.71 -4.19
N LYS A 139 -22.65 -13.39 -5.14
CA LYS A 139 -24.05 -13.14 -5.56
C LYS A 139 -25.04 -13.04 -4.40
N ASN A 140 -24.90 -13.91 -3.41
CA ASN A 140 -25.80 -14.04 -2.27
C ASN A 140 -25.30 -13.28 -1.03
N TYR A 141 -24.54 -12.18 -1.20
CA TYR A 141 -24.09 -11.39 -0.07
C TYR A 141 -25.26 -10.94 0.81
N SER A 142 -25.04 -10.96 2.13
CA SER A 142 -26.02 -10.48 3.09
C SER A 142 -25.74 -9.02 3.44
N PHE A 143 -26.73 -8.14 3.22
CA PHE A 143 -26.64 -6.73 3.63
C PHE A 143 -26.36 -6.57 5.13
N SER A 144 -26.97 -7.40 5.98
CA SER A 144 -26.70 -7.41 7.43
C SER A 144 -25.29 -7.91 7.73
N GLY A 145 -24.76 -8.85 6.94
CA GLY A 145 -23.37 -9.29 6.99
C GLY A 145 -22.38 -8.17 6.68
N LEU A 146 -22.62 -7.40 5.61
CA LEU A 146 -21.80 -6.24 5.26
C LEU A 146 -21.78 -5.18 6.37
N LEU A 147 -22.96 -4.88 6.95
CA LEU A 147 -23.08 -3.97 8.08
C LEU A 147 -22.41 -4.51 9.35
N SER A 148 -22.44 -5.83 9.58
CA SER A 148 -21.74 -6.46 10.68
C SER A 148 -20.23 -6.25 10.57
N GLN A 149 -19.64 -6.54 9.41
CA GLN A 149 -18.21 -6.34 9.19
C GLN A 149 -17.80 -4.86 9.33
N LEU A 150 -18.61 -3.91 8.84
CA LEU A 150 -18.36 -2.48 9.06
C LEU A 150 -18.37 -2.06 10.53
N LYS A 151 -19.17 -2.74 11.39
CA LYS A 151 -19.13 -2.50 12.84
C LYS A 151 -17.79 -2.92 13.41
N LEU A 152 -17.27 -4.10 13.05
CA LEU A 152 -15.94 -4.53 13.49
C LEU A 152 -14.85 -3.55 13.06
N VAL A 153 -14.85 -3.15 11.79
CA VAL A 153 -13.92 -2.14 11.23
C VAL A 153 -13.98 -0.84 12.04
N THR A 154 -15.18 -0.43 12.44
CA THR A 154 -15.40 0.76 13.25
C THR A 154 -14.88 0.60 14.69
N GLU A 155 -15.18 -0.53 15.35
CA GLU A 155 -14.70 -0.86 16.69
C GLU A 155 -13.18 -0.89 16.77
N LEU A 156 -12.55 -1.46 15.74
CA LEU A 156 -11.10 -1.51 15.63
C LEU A 156 -10.50 -0.20 15.13
N SER A 157 -11.31 0.79 14.76
CA SER A 157 -10.88 2.12 14.28
C SER A 157 -10.14 2.16 12.94
N PHE A 158 -10.33 1.16 12.08
CA PHE A 158 -9.82 1.18 10.70
C PHE A 158 -10.62 2.15 9.84
N THR A 159 -9.97 2.74 8.84
CA THR A 159 -10.60 3.33 7.67
C THR A 159 -10.46 2.43 6.44
N ARG A 160 -9.36 1.64 6.36
CA ARG A 160 -9.11 0.61 5.34
C ARG A 160 -8.71 -0.71 5.99
N PHE A 161 -9.64 -1.67 6.03
CA PHE A 161 -9.40 -3.00 6.57
C PHE A 161 -9.18 -4.02 5.43
N ASN A 162 -7.91 -4.25 5.08
CA ASN A 162 -7.53 -5.14 3.97
C ASN A 162 -7.24 -6.59 4.43
N HIS A 163 -6.80 -7.44 3.49
CA HIS A 163 -6.45 -8.83 3.75
C HIS A 163 -5.36 -8.97 4.83
N ARG A 164 -4.27 -8.19 4.73
CA ARG A 164 -3.14 -8.25 5.69
C ARG A 164 -3.59 -7.90 7.11
N ALA A 165 -4.45 -6.88 7.26
CA ALA A 165 -5.04 -6.54 8.55
C ALA A 165 -5.92 -7.66 9.10
N ARG A 166 -6.75 -8.28 8.24
CA ARG A 166 -7.61 -9.40 8.60
C ARG A 166 -6.80 -10.62 9.06
N GLU A 167 -5.73 -10.97 8.35
CA GLU A 167 -4.83 -12.07 8.73
C GLU A 167 -4.16 -11.80 10.08
N SER A 168 -3.62 -10.60 10.26
CA SER A 168 -2.96 -10.21 11.50
C SER A 168 -3.91 -10.23 12.71
N LEU A 169 -5.18 -9.88 12.49
CA LEU A 169 -6.20 -9.77 13.54
C LEU A 169 -7.21 -10.93 13.51
N GLN A 170 -6.85 -12.07 12.93
CA GLN A 170 -7.77 -13.21 12.74
C GLN A 170 -8.42 -13.71 14.04
N GLU A 171 -7.71 -13.65 15.17
CA GLU A 171 -8.28 -14.10 16.45
C GLU A 171 -9.32 -13.11 16.99
N ILE A 172 -9.12 -11.81 16.78
CA ILE A 172 -10.14 -10.80 17.08
C ILE A 172 -11.35 -10.97 16.16
N GLN A 173 -11.12 -11.28 14.88
CA GLN A 173 -12.19 -11.61 13.92
C GLN A 173 -13.00 -12.82 14.39
N LYS A 174 -12.37 -13.91 14.83
CA LYS A 174 -13.10 -15.08 15.38
C LYS A 174 -13.93 -14.73 16.61
N ILE A 175 -13.38 -13.95 17.54
CA ILE A 175 -14.12 -13.46 18.73
C ILE A 175 -15.33 -12.61 18.30
N TRP A 176 -15.20 -11.82 17.23
CA TRP A 176 -16.30 -11.06 16.64
C TRP A 176 -17.36 -11.95 15.99
N ASP A 177 -16.95 -12.90 15.16
CA ASP A 177 -17.86 -13.80 14.42
C ASP A 177 -18.67 -14.68 15.38
N GLU A 178 -18.10 -15.03 16.54
CA GLU A 178 -18.77 -15.75 17.64
C GLU A 178 -19.71 -14.84 18.48
N GLY A 179 -19.84 -13.56 18.12
CA GLY A 179 -20.67 -12.59 18.84
C GLY A 179 -20.15 -12.19 20.23
N MET A 180 -18.92 -12.58 20.57
CA MET A 180 -18.38 -12.44 21.93
C MET A 180 -17.64 -11.13 22.19
N LEU A 181 -17.26 -10.37 21.14
CA LEU A 181 -16.40 -9.18 21.29
C LEU A 181 -16.91 -8.16 22.33
N ARG A 182 -18.22 -7.89 22.36
CA ARG A 182 -18.81 -6.98 23.35
C ARG A 182 -18.68 -7.49 24.78
N GLY A 183 -18.86 -8.80 24.97
CA GLY A 183 -18.67 -9.47 26.27
C GLY A 183 -17.22 -9.33 26.75
N TRP A 184 -16.25 -9.57 25.86
CA TRP A 184 -14.83 -9.39 26.14
C TRP A 184 -14.50 -7.95 26.56
N ILE A 185 -14.97 -6.95 25.80
CA ILE A 185 -14.73 -5.54 26.13
C ILE A 185 -15.38 -5.17 27.47
N SER A 186 -16.60 -5.65 27.73
CA SER A 186 -17.30 -5.41 29.00
C SER A 186 -16.59 -6.05 30.18
N ALA A 187 -16.11 -7.29 30.03
CA ALA A 187 -15.32 -7.98 31.05
C ALA A 187 -14.02 -7.21 31.36
N PHE A 188 -13.29 -6.76 30.34
CA PHE A 188 -12.06 -6.00 30.51
C PHE A 188 -12.27 -4.63 31.19
N LYS A 189 -13.45 -4.01 31.03
CA LYS A 189 -13.78 -2.72 31.64
C LYS A 189 -14.03 -2.78 33.16
N LYS A 190 -13.96 -3.95 33.79
CA LYS A 190 -14.07 -4.06 35.26
C LYS A 190 -12.75 -3.62 35.90
N PRO A 191 -12.79 -2.81 36.99
CA PRO A 191 -11.59 -2.45 37.75
C PRO A 191 -10.78 -3.69 38.13
N SER A 192 -9.45 -3.62 38.03
CA SER A 192 -8.52 -4.73 38.25
C SER A 192 -8.49 -5.82 37.17
N SER A 193 -9.08 -5.61 36.00
CA SER A 193 -8.96 -6.55 34.87
C SER A 193 -7.66 -6.36 34.09
N LEU A 194 -7.14 -7.47 33.56
CA LEU A 194 -5.97 -7.49 32.70
C LEU A 194 -6.25 -8.30 31.45
N LEU A 195 -5.76 -7.80 30.32
CA LEU A 195 -5.77 -8.48 29.05
C LEU A 195 -4.35 -8.95 28.73
N PHE A 196 -4.22 -10.23 28.38
CA PHE A 196 -3.00 -10.86 27.93
C PHE A 196 -3.15 -11.26 26.47
N VAL A 197 -2.12 -11.01 25.68
CA VAL A 197 -2.00 -11.52 24.31
C VAL A 197 -0.64 -12.19 24.17
N CYS A 198 -0.60 -13.46 23.78
CA CYS A 198 0.64 -14.22 23.73
C CYS A 198 0.69 -15.30 22.66
N ASN A 199 1.89 -15.59 22.16
CA ASN A 199 2.12 -16.57 21.10
C ASN A 199 2.18 -18.03 21.55
N ARG A 200 2.11 -18.29 22.85
CA ARG A 200 2.04 -19.64 23.43
C ARG A 200 0.96 -19.67 24.51
N ALA A 201 0.33 -20.83 24.69
CA ALA A 201 -0.64 -21.01 25.76
C ALA A 201 0.03 -20.81 27.13
N LEU A 202 -0.70 -20.22 28.07
CA LEU A 202 -0.21 -20.04 29.43
C LEU A 202 -0.21 -21.41 30.16
N PRO A 203 0.79 -21.70 31.01
CA PRO A 203 0.82 -22.95 31.77
C PRO A 203 -0.45 -23.18 32.59
N GLU A 204 -0.89 -24.42 32.75
CA GLU A 204 -2.12 -24.74 33.51
C GLU A 204 -2.04 -24.30 34.98
N ASN A 205 -0.85 -24.35 35.59
CA ASN A 205 -0.61 -24.00 36.99
C ASN A 205 -0.40 -22.48 37.24
N PHE A 206 -0.91 -21.63 36.34
CA PHE A 206 -0.71 -20.18 36.40
C PHE A 206 -1.62 -19.51 37.45
N ASN A 207 -1.20 -19.57 38.72
CA ASN A 207 -1.97 -19.09 39.88
C ASN A 207 -1.76 -17.59 40.21
N GLY A 208 -1.33 -16.79 39.23
CA GLY A 208 -1.06 -15.35 39.37
C GLY A 208 -2.30 -14.46 39.44
N PHE A 209 -3.49 -15.04 39.27
CA PHE A 209 -4.77 -14.32 39.16
C PHE A 209 -5.86 -14.97 40.01
N SER A 210 -6.91 -14.21 40.35
CA SER A 210 -8.07 -14.76 41.06
C SER A 210 -9.04 -15.53 40.17
N GLY A 211 -8.95 -15.38 38.84
CA GLY A 211 -9.77 -16.13 37.88
C GLY A 211 -9.54 -15.72 36.43
N ARG A 212 -9.68 -16.69 35.51
CA ARG A 212 -9.69 -16.48 34.05
C ARG A 212 -11.14 -16.23 33.61
N ILE A 213 -11.43 -15.02 33.12
CA ILE A 213 -12.80 -14.60 32.73
C ILE A 213 -13.11 -15.04 31.30
N HIS A 214 -12.19 -14.79 30.37
CA HIS A 214 -12.31 -15.18 28.98
C HIS A 214 -10.99 -15.71 28.45
N SER A 215 -11.06 -16.65 27.51
CA SER A 215 -9.91 -17.16 26.77
C SER A 215 -10.27 -17.47 25.33
N LYS A 216 -9.35 -17.15 24.42
CA LYS A 216 -9.38 -17.57 23.02
C LYS A 216 -7.98 -18.03 22.66
N GLU A 217 -7.83 -19.33 22.41
CA GLU A 217 -6.57 -19.92 22.01
C GLU A 217 -6.55 -20.16 20.50
N GLY A 218 -5.39 -20.00 19.87
CA GLY A 218 -5.23 -20.01 18.42
C GLY A 218 -3.80 -19.66 18.01
N SER A 219 -3.65 -18.94 16.91
CA SER A 219 -2.34 -18.42 16.46
C SER A 219 -1.73 -17.43 17.45
N LEU A 220 -2.59 -16.60 18.05
CA LEU A 220 -2.31 -15.83 19.25
C LEU A 220 -3.40 -16.15 20.28
N ASN A 221 -2.98 -16.19 21.53
CA ASN A 221 -3.86 -16.52 22.64
C ASN A 221 -4.24 -15.23 23.35
N TYR A 222 -5.53 -15.00 23.50
CA TYR A 222 -6.10 -13.87 24.24
C TYR A 222 -6.66 -14.38 25.56
N TYR A 223 -6.39 -13.67 26.64
CA TYR A 223 -6.96 -13.98 27.96
C TYR A 223 -7.37 -12.70 28.69
N ILE A 224 -8.53 -12.72 29.32
CA ILE A 224 -8.91 -11.70 30.32
C ILE A 224 -8.87 -12.35 31.70
N PHE A 225 -8.11 -11.75 32.60
CA PHE A 225 -8.02 -12.17 33.99
C PHE A 225 -8.60 -11.13 34.93
N GLU A 226 -9.18 -11.61 36.03
CA GLU A 226 -9.56 -10.79 37.18
C GLU A 226 -8.39 -10.71 38.17
N LYS A 227 -8.08 -9.50 38.63
CA LYS A 227 -7.18 -9.20 39.76
C LYS A 227 -5.83 -9.91 39.68
N ALA A 228 -4.84 -9.20 39.15
CA ALA A 228 -3.47 -9.67 39.05
C ALA A 228 -2.54 -9.07 40.10
N ASP A 229 -1.61 -9.89 40.57
CA ASP A 229 -0.35 -9.41 41.14
C ASP A 229 0.74 -9.49 40.05
N LEU A 230 1.13 -8.32 39.51
CA LEU A 230 2.12 -8.24 38.43
C LEU A 230 3.50 -8.78 38.84
N GLU A 231 3.88 -8.68 40.10
CA GLU A 231 5.15 -9.23 40.60
C GLU A 231 5.09 -10.75 40.67
N LYS A 232 3.97 -11.31 41.16
CA LYS A 232 3.73 -12.75 41.13
C LYS A 232 3.72 -13.30 39.70
N ILE A 233 3.07 -12.59 38.78
CA ILE A 233 3.04 -12.93 37.35
C ILE A 233 4.44 -12.95 36.75
N ARG A 234 5.24 -11.91 36.99
CA ARG A 234 6.64 -11.86 36.54
C ARG A 234 7.43 -13.04 37.07
N SER A 235 7.26 -13.39 38.34
CA SER A 235 7.94 -14.51 38.97
C SER A 235 7.59 -15.86 38.32
N GLN A 236 6.31 -16.11 38.05
CA GLN A 236 5.82 -17.35 37.44
C GLN A 236 6.15 -17.45 35.95
N LEU A 237 6.30 -16.30 35.27
CA LEU A 237 6.67 -16.23 33.85
C LEU A 237 8.18 -16.27 33.59
N LYS A 238 9.04 -16.35 34.62
CA LYS A 238 10.51 -16.45 34.42
C LYS A 238 10.91 -17.59 33.48
N GLY A 239 10.22 -18.73 33.57
CA GLY A 239 10.42 -19.90 32.72
C GLY A 239 9.61 -19.91 31.43
N PHE A 240 8.75 -18.92 31.18
CA PHE A 240 7.95 -18.86 29.97
C PHE A 240 8.84 -18.55 28.75
N SER A 241 8.64 -19.33 27.68
CA SER A 241 9.40 -19.26 26.44
C SER A 241 8.70 -18.44 25.35
N GLY A 242 7.47 -18.02 25.57
CA GLY A 242 6.72 -17.16 24.66
C GLY A 242 6.90 -15.67 24.97
N THR A 243 6.24 -14.87 24.14
CA THR A 243 6.14 -13.42 24.25
C THR A 243 4.73 -13.04 24.69
N ILE A 244 4.61 -12.10 25.62
CA ILE A 244 3.35 -11.68 26.22
C ILE A 244 3.23 -10.16 26.17
N GLY A 245 2.15 -9.66 25.58
CA GLY A 245 1.68 -8.30 25.74
C GLY A 245 0.62 -8.21 26.82
N ILE A 246 0.72 -7.21 27.70
CA ILE A 246 -0.17 -7.02 28.84
C ILE A 246 -0.80 -5.63 28.78
N VAL A 247 -2.13 -5.58 28.89
CA VAL A 247 -2.89 -4.34 29.05
C VAL A 247 -3.67 -4.40 30.36
N THR A 248 -3.41 -3.48 31.27
CA THR A 248 -4.23 -3.31 32.49
C THR A 248 -5.37 -2.34 32.23
N PHE A 249 -6.54 -2.55 32.85
CA PHE A 249 -7.64 -1.58 32.79
C PHE A 249 -7.22 -0.16 33.21
N GLU A 250 -6.43 -0.05 34.27
CA GLU A 250 -5.95 1.24 34.81
C GLU A 250 -5.15 2.02 33.77
N LYS A 251 -4.24 1.36 33.05
CA LYS A 251 -3.50 2.01 31.95
C LYS A 251 -4.39 2.31 30.74
N TRP A 252 -5.28 1.38 30.39
CA TRP A 252 -6.14 1.54 29.22
C TRP A 252 -7.12 2.71 29.35
N LYS A 253 -7.66 2.99 30.53
CA LYS A 253 -8.62 4.09 30.73
C LYS A 253 -8.00 5.50 30.63
N GLU A 254 -6.67 5.60 30.65
CA GLU A 254 -5.94 6.86 30.48
C GLU A 254 -5.98 7.35 29.02
N GLU A 255 -5.83 8.66 28.82
CA GLU A 255 -5.55 9.21 27.49
C GLU A 255 -4.08 8.95 27.09
N PRO A 256 -3.79 8.64 25.81
CA PRO A 256 -4.74 8.47 24.70
C PRO A 256 -5.26 7.04 24.52
N PHE A 257 -4.91 6.09 25.40
CA PHE A 257 -5.21 4.66 25.24
C PHE A 257 -6.71 4.33 25.19
N LYS A 258 -7.54 5.05 25.96
CA LYS A 258 -8.98 4.81 26.04
C LYS A 258 -9.72 5.00 24.70
N ARG A 259 -9.07 5.62 23.72
CA ARG A 259 -9.57 5.83 22.35
C ARG A 259 -9.53 4.56 21.50
N PHE A 260 -8.83 3.51 21.95
CA PHE A 260 -8.60 2.30 21.16
C PHE A 260 -9.26 1.10 21.80
N ASN A 261 -9.65 0.15 20.94
CA ASN A 261 -10.16 -1.14 21.38
C ASN A 261 -9.08 -1.86 22.23
N PRO A 262 -9.41 -2.37 23.43
CA PRO A 262 -8.43 -3.00 24.30
C PRO A 262 -7.81 -4.26 23.69
N LEU A 263 -8.54 -5.04 22.89
CA LEU A 263 -7.99 -6.23 22.22
C LEU A 263 -6.97 -5.86 21.13
N LEU A 264 -7.23 -4.77 20.40
CA LEU A 264 -6.27 -4.22 19.44
C LEU A 264 -5.02 -3.69 20.14
N LEU A 265 -5.18 -2.98 21.26
CA LEU A 265 -4.04 -2.56 22.07
C LEU A 265 -3.28 -3.76 22.63
N GLY A 266 -3.96 -4.82 23.07
CA GLY A 266 -3.31 -6.06 23.50
C GLY A 266 -2.43 -6.66 22.40
N PHE A 267 -2.93 -6.70 21.17
CA PHE A 267 -2.15 -7.11 20.00
C PHE A 267 -0.94 -6.20 19.78
N ALA A 268 -1.11 -4.88 19.87
CA ALA A 268 -0.01 -3.93 19.70
C ALA A 268 1.06 -4.04 20.80
N VAL A 269 0.68 -4.28 22.06
CA VAL A 269 1.63 -4.52 23.15
C VAL A 269 2.40 -5.83 22.93
N TYR A 270 1.72 -6.87 22.45
CA TYR A 270 2.38 -8.13 22.08
C TYR A 270 3.40 -7.90 20.95
N GLU A 271 3.02 -7.18 19.90
CA GLU A 271 3.92 -6.83 18.80
C GLU A 271 5.09 -5.95 19.26
N HIS A 272 4.84 -5.03 20.18
CA HIS A 272 5.89 -4.23 20.81
C HIS A 272 6.89 -5.14 21.52
N ALA A 273 6.41 -6.04 22.39
CA ALA A 273 7.28 -7.01 23.06
C ALA A 273 8.10 -7.85 22.06
N ARG A 274 7.44 -8.36 21.01
CA ARG A 274 8.05 -9.21 19.99
C ARG A 274 9.15 -8.48 19.22
N ARG A 275 8.88 -7.26 18.74
CA ARG A 275 9.82 -6.44 17.97
C ARG A 275 11.02 -5.99 18.81
N ALA A 276 10.79 -5.74 20.10
CA ALA A 276 11.84 -5.38 21.05
C ALA A 276 12.63 -6.59 21.59
N GLY A 277 12.28 -7.83 21.20
CA GLY A 277 12.92 -9.04 21.74
C GLY A 277 12.63 -9.30 23.22
N LEU A 278 11.55 -8.70 23.75
CA LEU A 278 11.14 -8.83 25.14
C LEU A 278 10.23 -10.06 25.31
N LYS A 279 10.37 -10.74 26.46
CA LYS A 279 9.45 -11.83 26.85
C LYS A 279 8.10 -11.30 27.29
N PHE A 280 8.08 -10.15 27.97
CA PHE A 280 6.86 -9.51 28.44
C PHE A 280 6.97 -8.01 28.26
N HIS A 281 5.86 -7.38 27.88
CA HIS A 281 5.76 -5.93 27.84
C HIS A 281 4.40 -5.47 28.36
N LEU A 282 4.40 -4.34 29.08
CA LEU A 282 3.20 -3.69 29.57
C LEU A 282 2.89 -2.48 28.69
N LEU A 283 1.60 -2.22 28.44
CA LEU A 283 1.17 -1.02 27.73
C LEU A 283 1.85 0.25 28.25
N ASP A 284 2.51 0.96 27.34
CA ASP A 284 3.19 2.22 27.58
C ASP A 284 3.01 3.19 26.41
N GLY A 285 3.55 4.40 26.53
CA GLY A 285 3.43 5.42 25.48
C GLY A 285 4.06 5.01 24.15
N PHE A 286 5.21 4.32 24.19
CA PHE A 286 5.90 3.87 22.97
C PHE A 286 5.09 2.83 22.18
N THR A 287 4.22 2.08 22.86
CA THR A 287 3.28 1.15 22.19
C THR A 287 2.39 1.85 21.14
N LEU A 288 2.13 3.16 21.27
CA LEU A 288 1.40 3.91 20.23
C LEU A 288 2.19 4.03 18.93
N HIS A 289 3.52 4.14 19.01
CA HIS A 289 4.39 4.10 17.83
C HIS A 289 4.23 2.76 17.12
N VAL A 290 4.36 1.66 17.88
CA VAL A 290 4.19 0.30 17.32
C VAL A 290 2.79 0.10 16.74
N LEU A 291 1.74 0.62 17.39
CA LEU A 291 0.39 0.58 16.84
C LEU A 291 0.29 1.34 15.51
N ALA A 292 0.92 2.51 15.41
CA ALA A 292 0.96 3.27 14.15
C ALA A 292 1.72 2.51 13.05
N ASP A 293 2.84 1.87 13.37
CA ASP A 293 3.58 1.00 12.45
C ASP A 293 2.72 -0.15 11.93
N LEU A 294 1.94 -0.78 12.80
CA LEU A 294 1.00 -1.83 12.39
C LEU A 294 -0.04 -1.31 11.39
N TYR A 295 -0.63 -0.13 11.65
CA TYR A 295 -1.55 0.49 10.69
C TYR A 295 -0.88 0.89 9.38
N TYR A 296 0.38 1.32 9.43
CA TYR A 296 1.17 1.63 8.24
C TYR A 296 1.44 0.36 7.41
N GLU A 297 1.84 -0.74 8.07
CA GLU A 297 2.05 -2.06 7.46
C GLU A 297 0.75 -2.63 6.90
N TRP A 298 -0.39 -2.38 7.55
CA TRP A 298 -1.73 -2.70 7.04
C TRP A 298 -2.22 -1.74 5.97
N GLU A 299 -1.40 -0.77 5.56
CA GLU A 299 -1.67 0.21 4.51
C GLU A 299 -2.90 1.08 4.77
N ASP A 300 -3.27 1.31 6.02
CA ASP A 300 -4.25 2.30 6.43
C ASP A 300 -3.51 3.58 6.84
N LEU A 301 -2.93 4.25 5.84
CA LEU A 301 -1.99 5.36 6.03
C LEU A 301 -2.64 6.54 6.77
N GLY A 302 -3.92 6.80 6.51
CA GLY A 302 -4.65 7.85 7.22
C GLY A 302 -4.79 7.54 8.71
N ARG A 303 -5.08 6.27 9.08
CA ARG A 303 -5.14 5.91 10.50
C ARG A 303 -3.75 5.88 11.13
N ALA A 304 -2.73 5.39 10.43
CA ALA A 304 -1.35 5.38 10.89
C ALA A 304 -0.87 6.80 11.24
N LEU A 305 -1.05 7.77 10.34
CA LEU A 305 -0.66 9.16 10.57
C LEU A 305 -1.30 9.78 11.82
N ASN A 306 -2.62 9.57 11.99
CA ASN A 306 -3.33 10.04 13.19
C ASN A 306 -2.78 9.44 14.50
N ILE A 307 -2.25 8.21 14.46
CA ILE A 307 -1.69 7.55 15.65
C ILE A 307 -0.24 8.00 15.87
N TYR A 308 0.56 8.20 14.81
CA TYR A 308 1.90 8.78 14.94
C TYR A 308 1.86 10.17 15.61
N GLU A 309 0.87 11.00 15.28
CA GLU A 309 0.67 12.29 15.95
C GLU A 309 0.48 12.14 17.46
N LEU A 310 -0.27 11.12 17.91
CA LEU A 310 -0.45 10.81 19.33
C LEU A 310 0.82 10.21 19.94
N ALA A 311 1.57 9.41 19.19
CA ALA A 311 2.78 8.74 19.63
C ALA A 311 3.98 9.70 19.77
N ARG A 312 3.94 10.87 19.12
CA ARG A 312 5.07 11.82 19.07
C ARG A 312 5.61 12.25 20.43
N ALA A 313 4.75 12.37 21.44
CA ALA A 313 5.15 12.74 22.81
C ALA A 313 5.83 11.59 23.58
N PHE A 314 5.77 10.36 23.06
CA PHE A 314 6.20 9.15 23.75
C PHE A 314 7.24 8.34 22.97
N THR A 315 7.53 8.72 21.72
CA THR A 315 8.43 7.95 20.87
C THR A 315 9.87 8.02 21.39
N LEU A 316 10.51 6.85 21.52
CA LEU A 316 11.95 6.70 21.74
C LEU A 316 12.73 6.68 20.41
N GLN A 317 12.00 6.74 19.29
CA GLN A 317 12.52 6.65 17.93
C GLN A 317 11.99 7.84 17.12
N PRO A 318 12.42 9.07 17.44
CA PRO A 318 11.89 10.28 16.81
C PRO A 318 12.33 10.45 15.35
N ILE A 319 13.40 9.78 14.93
CA ILE A 319 13.89 9.79 13.54
C ILE A 319 13.02 8.86 12.69
N GLU A 320 12.82 7.62 13.13
CA GLU A 320 11.97 6.63 12.48
C GLU A 320 10.53 7.12 12.35
N LEU A 321 9.97 7.73 13.42
CA LEU A 321 8.64 8.32 13.36
C LEU A 321 8.57 9.42 12.29
N ALA A 322 9.57 10.30 12.21
CA ALA A 322 9.59 11.35 11.19
C ALA A 322 9.76 10.80 9.77
N LEU A 323 10.53 9.71 9.59
CA LEU A 323 10.67 9.01 8.30
C LEU A 323 9.32 8.41 7.86
N SER A 324 8.58 7.77 8.77
CA SER A 324 7.25 7.22 8.50
C SER A 324 6.20 8.32 8.25
N GLU A 325 6.18 9.39 9.03
CA GLU A 325 5.27 10.52 8.78
C GLU A 325 5.56 11.16 7.41
N ALA A 326 6.84 11.38 7.08
CA ALA A 326 7.23 11.96 5.80
C ALA A 326 6.90 11.06 4.61
N SER A 327 7.03 9.73 4.74
CA SER A 327 6.63 8.80 3.68
C SER A 327 5.12 8.84 3.41
N ILE A 328 4.30 8.99 4.47
CA ILE A 328 2.85 9.17 4.33
C ILE A 328 2.53 10.51 3.66
N TYR A 329 3.15 11.61 4.10
CA TYR A 329 2.96 12.92 3.48
C TYR A 329 3.39 12.92 2.00
N TYR A 330 4.51 12.27 1.66
CA TYR A 330 4.94 12.07 0.28
C TYR A 330 3.89 11.27 -0.52
N ALA A 331 3.37 10.17 0.02
CA ALA A 331 2.30 9.40 -0.61
C ALA A 331 1.02 10.22 -0.82
N PHE A 332 0.74 11.21 0.03
CA PHE A 332 -0.38 12.13 -0.11
C PHE A 332 -0.07 13.31 -1.06
N SER A 333 1.12 13.36 -1.65
CA SER A 333 1.64 14.50 -2.42
C SER A 333 1.67 15.81 -1.62
N GLU A 334 1.78 15.72 -0.29
CA GLU A 334 1.95 16.86 0.62
C GLU A 334 3.45 17.12 0.85
N LEU A 335 4.16 17.43 -0.23
CA LEU A 335 5.63 17.48 -0.28
C LEU A 335 6.22 18.50 0.71
N GLU A 336 5.55 19.63 0.94
CA GLU A 336 5.98 20.65 1.91
C GLU A 336 5.93 20.14 3.35
N LYS A 337 4.92 19.34 3.70
CA LYS A 337 4.83 18.73 5.04
C LYS A 337 5.89 17.65 5.20
N ALA A 338 6.08 16.81 4.18
CA ALA A 338 7.13 15.79 4.18
C ALA A 338 8.52 16.43 4.38
N GLU A 339 8.83 17.48 3.60
CA GLU A 339 10.07 18.25 3.71
C GLU A 339 10.24 18.82 5.13
N LYS A 340 9.22 19.54 5.63
CA LYS A 340 9.28 20.19 6.95
C LYS A 340 9.52 19.18 8.08
N THR A 341 8.84 18.04 8.04
CA THR A 341 8.98 16.97 9.04
C THR A 341 10.40 16.44 9.10
N LEU A 342 11.03 16.18 7.95
CA LEU A 342 12.39 15.66 7.88
C LEU A 342 13.46 16.71 8.19
N ARG A 343 13.31 17.94 7.66
CA ARG A 343 14.25 19.03 7.95
C ARG A 343 14.31 19.36 9.44
N GLY A 344 13.18 19.24 10.15
CA GLY A 344 13.14 19.42 11.60
C GLY A 344 13.94 18.39 12.40
N LYS A 345 14.49 17.34 11.76
CA LYS A 345 15.32 16.31 12.37
C LYS A 345 16.82 16.44 12.06
N LEU A 346 17.20 17.38 11.19
CA LEU A 346 18.60 17.69 10.94
C LEU A 346 19.11 18.66 12.04
N CYS A 347 19.93 18.17 12.97
CA CYS A 347 20.70 19.03 13.90
C CYS A 347 22.19 18.89 13.60
N GLY A 348 22.90 20.00 13.41
CA GLY A 348 24.37 20.00 13.28
C GLY A 348 25.11 19.52 14.53
N CYS A 349 24.40 19.28 15.63
CA CYS A 349 24.91 18.82 16.92
C CYS A 349 24.88 17.29 17.09
N VAL A 350 24.18 16.56 16.22
CA VAL A 350 24.00 15.10 16.29
C VAL A 350 24.45 14.50 14.96
N LYS A 351 24.95 13.26 14.98
CA LYS A 351 25.22 12.52 13.74
C LYS A 351 23.93 12.43 12.92
N GLU A 352 23.97 12.98 11.71
CA GLU A 352 22.83 12.96 10.79
C GLU A 352 22.51 11.53 10.35
N ASP A 353 21.21 11.22 10.26
CA ASP A 353 20.74 9.94 9.74
C ASP A 353 20.71 9.99 8.20
N PRO A 354 21.40 9.08 7.50
CA PRO A 354 21.46 9.10 6.03
C PRO A 354 20.09 8.94 5.38
N ARG A 355 19.14 8.24 6.04
CA ARG A 355 17.77 8.03 5.53
C ARG A 355 16.98 9.34 5.44
N ILE A 356 17.26 10.30 6.34
CA ILE A 356 16.63 11.64 6.29
C ILE A 356 17.08 12.35 5.02
N HIS A 357 18.38 12.38 4.75
CA HIS A 357 18.91 13.00 3.55
C HIS A 357 18.43 12.29 2.29
N TYR A 358 18.42 10.96 2.28
CA TYR A 358 17.90 10.19 1.15
C TYR A 358 16.45 10.59 0.83
N ASN A 359 15.55 10.56 1.83
CA ASN A 359 14.15 10.91 1.64
C ASN A 359 13.94 12.38 1.27
N LEU A 360 14.73 13.31 1.82
CA LEU A 360 14.72 14.71 1.36
C LEU A 360 15.15 14.84 -0.10
N GLY A 361 16.15 14.08 -0.53
CA GLY A 361 16.60 14.02 -1.92
C GLY A 361 15.48 13.59 -2.87
N ILE A 362 14.74 12.52 -2.50
CA ILE A 362 13.57 12.06 -3.25
C ILE A 362 12.45 13.12 -3.27
N ILE A 363 12.16 13.76 -2.14
CA ILE A 363 11.15 14.83 -2.06
C ILE A 363 11.53 16.01 -2.95
N TYR A 364 12.78 16.48 -2.92
CA TYR A 364 13.22 17.58 -3.77
C TYR A 364 13.23 17.22 -5.25
N LYS A 365 13.55 15.96 -5.61
CA LYS A 365 13.41 15.46 -6.99
C LYS A 365 11.96 15.57 -7.46
N GLU A 366 11.00 15.15 -6.63
CA GLU A 366 9.56 15.25 -6.94
C GLU A 366 9.10 16.72 -7.08
N LYS A 367 9.66 17.63 -6.29
CA LYS A 367 9.40 19.08 -6.38
C LYS A 367 10.08 19.74 -7.60
N GLY A 368 10.98 19.04 -8.29
CA GLY A 368 11.80 19.60 -9.37
C GLY A 368 12.97 20.48 -8.90
N GLU A 369 13.29 20.47 -7.60
CA GLU A 369 14.40 21.25 -7.01
C GLU A 369 15.72 20.48 -7.11
N LYS A 370 16.29 20.43 -8.32
CA LYS A 370 17.41 19.56 -8.69
C LYS A 370 18.65 19.72 -7.82
N GLU A 371 19.07 20.95 -7.53
CA GLU A 371 20.30 21.20 -6.76
C GLU A 371 20.17 20.70 -5.32
N LYS A 372 18.99 20.84 -4.71
CA LYS A 372 18.72 20.31 -3.37
C LYS A 372 18.59 18.79 -3.37
N ALA A 373 17.97 18.24 -4.42
CA ALA A 373 17.87 16.80 -4.60
C ALA A 373 19.27 16.17 -4.66
N GLU A 374 20.16 16.72 -5.49
CA GLU A 374 21.56 16.29 -5.59
C GLU A 374 22.27 16.38 -4.24
N TYR A 375 22.23 17.55 -3.59
CA TYR A 375 22.90 17.76 -2.30
C TYR A 375 22.52 16.67 -1.29
N HIS A 376 21.22 16.38 -1.19
CA HIS A 376 20.71 15.43 -0.22
C HIS A 376 20.95 13.96 -0.60
N LEU A 377 20.81 13.58 -1.87
CA LEU A 377 21.16 12.23 -2.33
C LEU A 377 22.65 11.96 -2.15
N TYR A 378 23.49 12.94 -2.50
CA TYR A 378 24.94 12.84 -2.35
C TYR A 378 25.35 12.75 -0.88
N LYS A 379 24.73 13.55 -0.01
CA LYS A 379 24.96 13.50 1.45
C LYS A 379 24.58 12.15 2.04
N ALA A 380 23.45 11.57 1.64
CA ALA A 380 23.03 10.24 2.08
C ALA A 380 24.05 9.16 1.68
N TYR A 381 24.52 9.21 0.43
CA TYR A 381 25.59 8.33 -0.05
C TYR A 381 26.87 8.49 0.77
N LEU A 382 27.36 9.71 1.02
CA LEU A 382 28.59 9.92 1.79
C LEU A 382 28.50 9.44 3.24
N LEU A 383 27.31 9.53 3.85
CA LEU A 383 27.11 9.07 5.23
C LEU A 383 27.07 7.53 5.33
N GLU A 384 26.75 6.83 4.24
CA GLU A 384 26.66 5.36 4.19
C GLU A 384 26.99 4.83 2.77
N GLU A 385 28.25 4.93 2.35
CA GLU A 385 28.67 4.65 0.96
C GLU A 385 28.44 3.21 0.50
N GLU A 386 28.41 2.28 1.45
CA GLU A 386 28.17 0.86 1.20
C GLU A 386 26.69 0.56 0.94
N ASN A 387 25.78 1.48 1.26
CA ASN A 387 24.35 1.28 1.05
C ASN A 387 24.00 1.33 -0.45
N PRO A 388 23.60 0.20 -1.05
CA PRO A 388 23.36 0.13 -2.49
C PRO A 388 22.13 0.94 -2.93
N LEU A 389 21.17 1.20 -2.02
CA LEU A 389 19.99 2.00 -2.32
C LEU A 389 20.36 3.47 -2.56
N PHE A 390 21.14 4.07 -1.65
CA PHE A 390 21.53 5.48 -1.76
C PHE A 390 22.42 5.69 -2.98
N ARG A 391 23.37 4.78 -3.22
CA ARG A 391 24.22 4.83 -4.40
C ARG A 391 23.40 4.70 -5.69
N LYS A 392 22.46 3.74 -5.76
CA LYS A 392 21.58 3.53 -6.92
C LYS A 392 20.86 4.82 -7.31
N ASP A 393 20.17 5.47 -6.37
CA ASP A 393 19.33 6.62 -6.71
C ASP A 393 20.14 7.87 -7.02
N LEU A 394 21.34 7.99 -6.45
CA LEU A 394 22.30 9.01 -6.84
C LEU A 394 22.85 8.79 -8.25
N LEU A 395 23.24 7.54 -8.59
CA LEU A 395 23.67 7.19 -9.95
C LEU A 395 22.55 7.41 -10.96
N LYS A 396 21.31 7.05 -10.60
CA LYS A 396 20.13 7.33 -11.43
C LYS A 396 19.91 8.83 -11.61
N PHE A 397 20.08 9.62 -10.56
CA PHE A 397 19.99 11.08 -10.64
C PHE A 397 21.01 11.65 -11.63
N PHE A 398 22.28 11.26 -11.52
CA PHE A 398 23.31 11.69 -12.48
C PHE A 398 23.05 11.18 -13.90
N TRP A 399 22.50 9.97 -14.04
CA TRP A 399 22.12 9.44 -15.33
C TRP A 399 21.01 10.26 -15.99
N ASP A 400 19.94 10.56 -15.25
CA ASP A 400 18.80 11.35 -15.71
C ASP A 400 19.24 12.78 -16.11
N GLU A 401 20.25 13.35 -15.43
CA GLU A 401 20.80 14.70 -15.69
C GLU A 401 21.93 14.73 -16.73
N GLY A 402 22.37 13.58 -17.26
CA GLY A 402 23.45 13.50 -18.24
C GLY A 402 24.85 13.76 -17.70
N ARG A 403 25.07 13.55 -16.40
CA ARG A 403 26.30 13.86 -15.66
C ARG A 403 27.17 12.61 -15.47
N TRP A 404 27.79 12.19 -16.56
CA TRP A 404 28.46 10.90 -16.68
C TRP A 404 29.78 10.83 -15.90
N GLU A 405 30.49 11.96 -15.79
CA GLU A 405 31.78 12.06 -15.11
C GLU A 405 31.63 11.83 -13.59
N GLU A 406 30.65 12.45 -12.95
CA GLU A 406 30.36 12.28 -11.53
C GLU A 406 29.90 10.85 -11.22
N MET A 407 29.11 10.29 -12.11
CA MET A 407 28.68 8.90 -12.05
C MET A 407 29.88 7.94 -12.10
N GLU A 408 30.82 8.15 -13.02
CA GLU A 408 32.05 7.38 -13.11
C GLU A 408 32.92 7.51 -11.85
N ALA A 409 33.03 8.72 -11.31
CA ALA A 409 33.78 8.98 -10.09
C ALA A 409 33.23 8.22 -8.86
N ILE A 410 31.91 7.96 -8.82
CA ILE A 410 31.31 7.10 -7.80
C ILE A 410 31.62 5.63 -8.09
N LEU A 411 31.35 5.16 -9.31
CA LEU A 411 31.49 3.76 -9.69
C LEU A 411 32.94 3.26 -9.55
N THR A 412 33.93 4.10 -9.84
CA THR A 412 35.36 3.75 -9.67
C THR A 412 35.78 3.48 -8.23
N LYS A 413 35.04 3.99 -7.24
CA LYS A 413 35.29 3.75 -5.81
C LYS A 413 34.63 2.48 -5.28
N VAL A 414 33.70 1.90 -6.04
CA VAL A 414 32.95 0.70 -5.61
C VAL A 414 33.85 -0.53 -5.70
N LYS A 415 34.04 -1.20 -4.56
CA LYS A 415 34.86 -2.42 -4.48
C LYS A 415 34.12 -3.66 -5.02
N ASN A 416 32.84 -3.77 -4.71
CA ASN A 416 31.99 -4.91 -5.08
C ASN A 416 30.75 -4.40 -5.81
N PHE A 417 30.73 -4.58 -7.13
CA PHE A 417 29.62 -4.13 -7.95
C PHE A 417 28.37 -4.99 -7.74
N THR A 418 27.26 -4.33 -7.39
CA THR A 418 25.92 -4.93 -7.48
C THR A 418 25.50 -5.07 -8.94
N LYS A 419 24.41 -5.81 -9.20
CA LYS A 419 23.83 -5.90 -10.55
C LYS A 419 23.46 -4.53 -11.09
N ILE A 420 22.94 -3.66 -10.23
CA ILE A 420 22.57 -2.28 -10.57
C ILE A 420 23.81 -1.45 -10.93
N ASP A 421 24.90 -1.57 -10.16
CA ASP A 421 26.15 -0.89 -10.51
C ASP A 421 26.65 -1.34 -11.89
N LYS A 422 26.50 -2.64 -12.22
CA LYS A 422 26.84 -3.20 -13.54
C LYS A 422 25.95 -2.70 -14.66
N ILE A 423 24.64 -2.48 -14.42
CA ILE A 423 23.76 -1.80 -15.38
C ILE A 423 24.38 -0.47 -15.77
N PHE A 424 24.67 0.37 -14.78
CA PHE A 424 25.20 1.70 -15.00
C PHE A 424 26.60 1.72 -15.61
N LEU A 425 27.51 0.84 -15.19
CA LEU A 425 28.82 0.66 -15.83
C LEU A 425 28.69 0.23 -17.29
N GLY A 426 27.75 -0.67 -17.58
CA GLY A 426 27.46 -1.13 -18.93
C GLY A 426 26.97 0.01 -19.82
N LYS A 427 26.00 0.78 -19.33
CA LYS A 427 25.47 1.97 -20.01
C LYS A 427 26.56 3.03 -20.24
N LEU A 428 27.35 3.36 -19.23
CA LEU A 428 28.46 4.32 -19.33
C LEU A 428 29.53 3.84 -20.34
N SER A 429 29.90 2.55 -20.30
CA SER A 429 30.85 1.97 -21.25
C SER A 429 30.33 2.02 -22.69
N PHE A 430 29.01 1.84 -22.87
CA PHE A 430 28.36 1.95 -24.17
C PHE A 430 28.46 3.38 -24.73
N LEU A 431 28.17 4.39 -23.91
CA LEU A 431 28.31 5.81 -24.29
C LEU A 431 29.75 6.16 -24.67
N LYS A 432 30.73 5.61 -23.95
CA LYS A 432 32.16 5.76 -24.25
C LYS A 432 32.64 4.94 -25.45
N LYS A 433 31.73 4.20 -26.11
CA LYS A 433 32.02 3.30 -27.24
C LYS A 433 32.97 2.15 -26.89
N ASP A 434 33.16 1.85 -25.60
CA ASP A 434 33.84 0.65 -25.13
C ASP A 434 32.84 -0.51 -25.12
N TYR A 435 32.46 -0.94 -26.32
CA TYR A 435 31.42 -1.95 -26.53
C TYR A 435 31.79 -3.32 -25.92
N ALA A 436 33.08 -3.62 -25.80
CA ALA A 436 33.56 -4.84 -25.16
C ALA A 436 33.24 -4.84 -23.65
N LYS A 437 33.58 -3.74 -22.94
CA LYS A 437 33.21 -3.61 -21.52
C LYS A 437 31.71 -3.47 -21.31
N ALA A 438 31.04 -2.68 -22.17
CA ALA A 438 29.60 -2.53 -22.12
C ALA A 438 28.89 -3.88 -22.18
N LEU A 439 29.27 -4.71 -23.15
CA LEU A 439 28.71 -6.05 -23.29
C LEU A 439 29.07 -6.96 -22.12
N THR A 440 30.28 -6.85 -21.58
CA THR A 440 30.69 -7.66 -20.42
C THR A 440 29.79 -7.39 -19.22
N TYR A 441 29.59 -6.12 -18.86
CA TYR A 441 28.73 -5.76 -17.73
C TYR A 441 27.25 -6.03 -17.99
N LEU A 442 26.74 -5.68 -19.18
CA LEU A 442 25.33 -5.86 -19.49
C LEU A 442 24.94 -7.33 -19.68
N LYS A 443 25.86 -8.21 -20.08
CA LYS A 443 25.57 -9.66 -20.14
C LYS A 443 25.28 -10.25 -18.77
N GLU A 444 25.93 -9.75 -17.74
CA GLU A 444 25.76 -10.27 -16.38
C GLU A 444 24.40 -9.96 -15.76
N ILE A 445 23.65 -9.02 -16.33
CA ILE A 445 22.32 -8.62 -15.84
C ILE A 445 21.18 -9.25 -16.63
N ILE A 446 21.49 -10.11 -17.62
CA ILE A 446 20.46 -10.73 -18.46
C ILE A 446 19.44 -11.45 -17.57
N ASP A 447 19.85 -12.24 -16.59
CA ASP A 447 18.89 -12.95 -15.72
C ASP A 447 18.43 -12.12 -14.51
N SER A 448 18.75 -10.82 -14.47
CA SER A 448 18.47 -9.94 -13.32
C SER A 448 17.07 -9.34 -13.43
N PRO A 449 16.23 -9.41 -12.39
CA PRO A 449 14.96 -8.67 -12.37
C PRO A 449 15.15 -7.14 -12.35
N GLU A 450 16.36 -6.67 -12.04
CA GLU A 450 16.71 -5.24 -12.01
C GLU A 450 17.05 -4.67 -13.40
N ARG A 451 17.11 -5.50 -14.45
CA ARG A 451 17.37 -5.03 -15.83
C ARG A 451 16.28 -4.07 -16.27
N ASP A 452 16.68 -2.93 -16.82
CA ASP A 452 15.76 -1.91 -17.30
C ASP A 452 15.69 -1.87 -18.83
N GLY A 453 14.63 -1.27 -19.37
CA GLY A 453 14.38 -1.23 -20.81
C GLY A 453 15.50 -0.55 -21.62
N GLU A 454 16.21 0.42 -21.05
CA GLU A 454 17.33 1.09 -21.71
C GLU A 454 18.57 0.18 -21.78
N SER A 455 18.86 -0.54 -20.71
CA SER A 455 19.94 -1.55 -20.68
C SER A 455 19.67 -2.70 -21.66
N LEU A 456 18.41 -3.12 -21.79
CA LEU A 456 17.97 -4.10 -22.79
C LEU A 456 18.11 -3.56 -24.22
N TYR A 457 17.81 -2.28 -24.43
CA TYR A 457 18.02 -1.63 -25.72
C TYR A 457 19.51 -1.60 -26.10
N PHE A 458 20.40 -1.25 -25.16
CA PHE A 458 21.85 -1.29 -25.42
C PHE A 458 22.35 -2.72 -25.65
N LEU A 459 21.82 -3.72 -24.94
CA LEU A 459 22.11 -5.13 -25.25
C LEU A 459 21.68 -5.49 -26.67
N ALA A 460 20.45 -5.14 -27.08
CA ALA A 460 19.97 -5.39 -28.44
C ALA A 460 20.91 -4.77 -29.48
N TRP A 461 21.30 -3.52 -29.27
CA TRP A 461 22.26 -2.82 -30.14
C TRP A 461 23.62 -3.54 -30.20
N LEU A 462 24.18 -3.91 -29.05
CA LEU A 462 25.46 -4.62 -28.96
C LEU A 462 25.41 -5.98 -29.64
N TYR A 463 24.33 -6.74 -29.46
CA TYR A 463 24.18 -8.05 -30.10
C TYR A 463 24.07 -7.91 -31.61
N LEU A 464 23.31 -6.94 -32.12
CA LEU A 464 23.16 -6.73 -33.55
C LEU A 464 24.45 -6.25 -34.22
N TYR A 465 25.04 -5.17 -33.71
CA TYR A 465 26.13 -4.48 -34.40
C TYR A 465 27.52 -4.99 -34.01
N TYR A 466 27.73 -5.33 -32.74
CA TYR A 466 29.04 -5.76 -32.24
C TYR A 466 29.22 -7.28 -32.25
N LYS A 467 28.19 -8.06 -31.91
CA LYS A 467 28.25 -9.54 -31.95
C LYS A 467 27.71 -10.17 -33.23
N ARG A 468 26.97 -9.42 -34.05
CA ARG A 468 26.33 -9.93 -35.29
C ARG A 468 25.37 -11.09 -35.02
N ASP A 469 24.67 -11.04 -33.89
CA ASP A 469 23.66 -12.02 -33.47
C ASP A 469 22.28 -11.36 -33.50
N LEU A 470 21.57 -11.55 -34.62
CA LEU A 470 20.25 -10.97 -34.86
C LEU A 470 19.20 -11.56 -33.92
N SER A 471 19.25 -12.87 -33.68
CA SER A 471 18.26 -13.58 -32.86
C SER A 471 18.26 -13.09 -31.40
N ALA A 472 19.46 -12.91 -30.83
CA ALA A 472 19.58 -12.32 -29.50
C ALA A 472 19.13 -10.85 -29.48
N ALA A 473 19.48 -10.07 -30.51
CA ALA A 473 19.09 -8.66 -30.60
C ALA A 473 17.57 -8.47 -30.63
N ASP A 474 16.85 -9.26 -31.43
CA ASP A 474 15.38 -9.20 -31.56
C ASP A 474 14.68 -9.48 -30.23
N LEU A 475 15.19 -10.47 -29.48
CA LEU A 475 14.65 -10.82 -28.18
C LEU A 475 14.76 -9.65 -27.19
N PHE A 476 15.96 -9.07 -27.06
CA PHE A 476 16.18 -7.95 -26.15
C PHE A 476 15.42 -6.69 -26.58
N LEU A 477 15.33 -6.43 -27.88
CA LEU A 477 14.59 -5.26 -28.39
C LEU A 477 13.09 -5.37 -28.12
N LYS A 478 12.52 -6.57 -28.29
CA LYS A 478 11.11 -6.84 -27.99
C LYS A 478 10.83 -6.58 -26.50
N GLU A 479 11.72 -7.03 -25.63
CA GLU A 479 11.57 -6.83 -24.19
C GLU A 479 11.76 -5.35 -23.79
N ALA A 480 12.74 -4.66 -24.37
CA ALA A 480 12.98 -3.24 -24.16
C ALA A 480 11.73 -2.41 -24.49
N LYS A 481 11.06 -2.69 -25.61
CA LYS A 481 9.80 -2.03 -26.02
C LYS A 481 8.66 -2.23 -25.03
N HIS A 482 8.62 -3.36 -24.34
CA HIS A 482 7.61 -3.63 -23.32
C HIS A 482 7.87 -2.84 -22.03
N GLN A 483 9.13 -2.55 -21.71
CA GLN A 483 9.51 -1.84 -20.49
C GLN A 483 9.61 -0.32 -20.65
N LEU A 484 9.94 0.17 -21.85
CA LEU A 484 10.10 1.60 -22.13
C LEU A 484 8.77 2.25 -22.48
N SER A 485 8.61 3.52 -22.09
CA SER A 485 7.57 4.36 -22.68
C SER A 485 7.89 4.62 -24.15
N ARG A 486 6.85 4.90 -24.95
CA ARG A 486 7.01 5.21 -26.37
C ARG A 486 8.04 6.33 -26.61
N GLY A 487 7.94 7.43 -25.87
CA GLY A 487 8.85 8.56 -26.01
C GLY A 487 10.29 8.23 -25.60
N ALA A 488 10.49 7.42 -24.54
CA ALA A 488 11.83 6.99 -24.14
C ALA A 488 12.48 6.09 -25.19
N TYR A 489 11.70 5.18 -25.78
CA TYR A 489 12.17 4.32 -26.88
C TYR A 489 12.51 5.13 -28.14
N GLU A 490 11.65 6.07 -28.53
CA GLU A 490 11.88 6.94 -29.70
C GLU A 490 13.16 7.77 -29.53
N LYS A 491 13.41 8.31 -28.33
CA LYS A 491 14.64 9.04 -28.02
C LYS A 491 15.90 8.18 -28.20
N LEU A 492 15.90 6.94 -27.68
CA LEU A 492 17.03 6.02 -27.84
C LEU A 492 17.28 5.68 -29.31
N VAL A 493 16.22 5.47 -30.09
CA VAL A 493 16.31 5.22 -31.53
C VAL A 493 16.89 6.42 -32.28
N GLU A 494 16.48 7.63 -31.94
CA GLU A 494 17.01 8.85 -32.55
C GLU A 494 18.50 9.01 -32.25
N GLU A 495 18.91 8.74 -31.01
CA GLU A 495 20.27 8.97 -30.53
C GLU A 495 21.26 7.88 -30.99
N PHE A 496 20.84 6.61 -31.03
CA PHE A 496 21.74 5.46 -31.27
C PHE A 496 21.39 4.61 -32.50
N GLY A 497 20.27 4.89 -33.16
CA GLY A 497 19.77 4.17 -34.32
C GLY A 497 19.00 2.89 -33.97
N LEU A 498 18.05 2.48 -34.82
CA LEU A 498 17.30 1.23 -34.63
C LEU A 498 18.22 0.01 -34.78
N PRO A 499 18.30 -0.88 -33.77
CA PRO A 499 18.60 -2.27 -34.06
C PRO A 499 17.43 -2.78 -34.91
N ARG A 500 17.66 -3.05 -36.21
CA ARG A 500 16.63 -3.55 -37.12
C ARG A 500 16.58 -5.06 -37.14
#